data_AF-A0A254QNZ1-F1
#
_entry.id   AF-A0A254QNZ1-F1
#
_cell.length_a   1.000
_cell.length_b   1.000
_cell.length_c   1.000
_cell.angle_alpha   90.00
_cell.angle_beta   90.00
_cell.angle_gamma   90.00
#
_symmetry.space_group_name_H-M   'P 1'
#
loop_
_entity.id
_entity.type
_entity.pdbx_description
1 polymer ?
#
loop_
_entity_poly.entity_id
_entity_poly.type
_entity_poly.pdbx_seq_one_letter_code
_entity_poly.pdbx_strand_id
1 'polypeptide(L)'
;MELFDRVRCLSQQYFETPRAKRLGHLQSLVTRARDGDTKTRTVLANPYLIKATNNHLADIMRRHRLPATIGEVVDWYCRRFWNASGRDVVNGVAPEPPTGEIFHSDCEDRAA
;
A
#
# COMPACT_ATOMS: atom_id res chain seq x y z
N MET A 1 -0.27 2.33 19.61
CA MET A 1 0.97 2.54 18.83
C MET A 1 1.20 1.47 17.75
N GLU A 2 0.56 0.30 17.80
CA GLU A 2 0.79 -0.80 16.82
C GLU A 2 0.51 -0.44 15.35
N LEU A 3 -0.50 0.38 15.06
CA LEU A 3 -0.86 0.73 13.67
C LEU A 3 0.19 1.64 13.01
N PHE A 4 0.78 2.58 13.76
CA PHE A 4 1.82 3.48 13.25
C PHE A 4 3.11 2.72 12.95
N ASP A 5 3.49 1.79 13.82
CA ASP A 5 4.66 0.95 13.59
C ASP A 5 4.43 -0.02 12.42
N ARG A 6 3.20 -0.51 12.25
CA ARG A 6 2.80 -1.29 11.07
C ARG A 6 2.93 -0.48 9.77
N VAL A 7 2.43 0.75 9.76
CA VAL A 7 2.57 1.66 8.60
C VAL A 7 4.04 1.90 8.28
N ARG A 8 4.87 2.16 9.29
CA ARG A 8 6.31 2.32 9.14
C ARG A 8 6.94 1.08 8.50
N CYS A 9 6.70 -0.10 9.08
CA CYS A 9 7.26 -1.36 8.61
C CYS A 9 6.85 -1.67 7.15
N LEU A 10 5.58 -1.51 6.82
CA LEU A 10 5.08 -1.69 5.45
C LEU A 10 5.65 -0.67 4.47
N SER A 11 5.77 0.59 4.88
CA SER A 11 6.36 1.64 4.05
C SER A 11 7.84 1.33 3.79
N GLN A 12 8.59 0.93 4.81
CA GLN A 12 9.99 0.56 4.69
C GLN A 12 10.18 -0.63 3.74
N GLN A 13 9.40 -1.70 3.92
CA GLN A 13 9.40 -2.86 3.02
C GLN A 13 9.11 -2.46 1.57
N TYR A 14 8.16 -1.55 1.35
CA TYR A 14 7.84 -1.04 0.01
C TYR A 14 9.01 -0.28 -0.64
N PHE A 15 9.73 0.55 0.12
CA PHE A 15 10.88 1.28 -0.41
C PHE A 15 12.10 0.40 -0.63
N GLU A 16 12.32 -0.60 0.22
CA GLU A 16 13.36 -1.62 0.06
C GLU A 16 13.07 -2.55 -1.15
N THR A 17 11.79 -2.76 -1.48
CA THR A 17 11.39 -3.59 -2.62
C THR A 17 11.77 -2.92 -3.96
N PRO A 18 12.37 -3.65 -4.91
CA PRO A 18 12.71 -3.12 -6.23
C PRO A 18 11.47 -2.70 -7.02
N ARG A 19 11.61 -1.67 -7.87
CA ARG A 19 10.49 -1.00 -8.57
C ARG A 19 9.58 -1.98 -9.31
N ALA A 20 10.13 -3.02 -9.94
CA ALA A 20 9.34 -4.03 -10.65
C ALA A 20 8.39 -4.81 -9.73
N LYS A 21 8.81 -5.12 -8.49
CA LYS A 21 8.01 -5.90 -7.52
C LYS A 21 7.08 -5.04 -6.67
N ARG A 22 7.20 -3.70 -6.73
CA ARG A 22 6.38 -2.78 -5.94
C ARG A 22 4.89 -2.89 -6.27
N LEU A 23 4.55 -3.04 -7.55
CA LEU A 23 3.15 -3.19 -7.98
C LEU A 23 2.53 -4.47 -7.41
N GLY A 24 3.21 -5.62 -7.53
CA GLY A 24 2.74 -6.88 -6.95
C GLY A 24 2.64 -6.84 -5.42
N HIS A 25 3.54 -6.11 -4.75
CA HIS A 25 3.48 -5.89 -3.31
C HIS A 25 2.23 -5.07 -2.90
N LEU A 26 1.93 -3.99 -3.63
CA LEU A 26 0.73 -3.18 -3.40
C LEU A 26 -0.54 -3.98 -3.65
N GLN A 27 -0.58 -4.77 -4.73
CA GLN A 27 -1.71 -5.65 -5.02
C GLN A 27 -1.90 -6.66 -3.88
N SER A 28 -0.84 -7.29 -3.41
CA SER A 28 -0.90 -8.24 -2.28
C SER A 28 -1.41 -7.59 -0.99
N LEU A 29 -1.05 -6.33 -0.74
CA LEU A 29 -1.56 -5.56 0.41
C LEU A 29 -3.06 -5.27 0.27
N VAL A 30 -3.52 -4.87 -0.91
CA VAL A 30 -4.94 -4.63 -1.18
C VAL A 30 -5.73 -5.94 -1.08
N THR A 31 -5.24 -7.04 -1.65
CA THR A 31 -5.87 -8.36 -1.53
C THR A 31 -5.97 -8.79 -0.07
N ARG A 32 -4.90 -8.69 0.73
CA ARG A 32 -4.97 -8.95 2.18
C ARG A 32 -6.00 -8.11 2.90
N ALA A 33 -6.12 -6.83 2.55
CA ALA A 33 -7.11 -5.95 3.13
C ALA A 33 -8.55 -6.32 2.74
N ARG A 34 -8.77 -6.87 1.54
CA ARG A 34 -10.06 -7.40 1.09
C ARG A 34 -10.39 -8.78 1.68
N ASP A 35 -9.38 -9.62 1.85
CA ASP A 35 -9.48 -10.97 2.45
C ASP A 35 -9.95 -10.95 3.91
N GLY A 36 -9.89 -9.78 4.56
CA GLY A 36 -10.42 -9.57 5.90
C GLY A 36 -9.37 -9.24 6.95
N ASP A 37 -8.12 -9.00 6.56
CA ASP A 37 -7.08 -8.54 7.49
C ASP A 37 -7.45 -7.16 8.05
N THR A 38 -8.07 -7.16 9.22
CA THR A 38 -8.69 -5.98 9.82
C THR A 38 -7.64 -4.91 10.12
N LYS A 39 -6.40 -5.31 10.42
CA LYS A 39 -5.29 -4.40 10.70
C LYS A 39 -4.85 -3.65 9.44
N THR A 40 -4.62 -4.38 8.35
CA THR A 40 -4.25 -3.80 7.04
C THR A 40 -5.41 -2.97 6.48
N ARG A 41 -6.65 -3.47 6.60
CA ARG A 41 -7.85 -2.70 6.26
C ARG A 41 -7.94 -1.39 7.05
N THR A 42 -7.71 -1.42 8.36
CA THR A 42 -7.75 -0.20 9.18
C THR A 42 -6.66 0.78 8.77
N VAL A 43 -5.44 0.29 8.48
CA VAL A 43 -4.34 1.12 8.00
C VAL A 43 -4.66 1.81 6.67
N LEU A 44 -5.24 1.06 5.71
CA LEU A 44 -5.54 1.55 4.36
C LEU A 44 -6.85 2.36 4.28
N ALA A 45 -7.79 2.14 5.18
CA ALA A 45 -9.07 2.85 5.22
C ALA A 45 -9.02 4.12 6.06
N ASN A 46 -8.06 4.24 6.99
CA ASN A 46 -7.98 5.37 7.91
C ASN A 46 -7.23 6.56 7.29
N PRO A 47 -7.91 7.67 6.96
CA PRO A 47 -7.29 8.84 6.33
C PRO A 47 -6.16 9.47 7.15
N TYR A 48 -6.19 9.31 8.49
CA TYR A 48 -5.15 9.79 9.40
C TYR A 48 -3.84 9.01 9.32
N LEU A 49 -3.88 7.80 8.76
CA LEU A 49 -2.72 6.92 8.54
C LEU A 49 -2.28 6.91 7.07
N ILE A 50 -3.17 7.34 6.17
CA ILE A 50 -2.85 7.56 4.76
C ILE A 50 -1.99 8.80 4.64
N LYS A 51 -2.48 10.00 4.96
CA LYS A 51 -1.66 11.20 4.87
C LYS A 51 -0.87 11.43 6.14
N ALA A 52 0.37 11.90 5.97
CA ALA A 52 1.19 12.44 7.06
C ALA A 52 0.67 13.80 7.59
N THR A 53 -0.65 13.95 7.71
CA THR A 53 -1.32 15.09 8.34
C THR A 53 -1.12 15.06 9.87
N ASN A 54 -0.89 13.87 10.43
CA ASN A 54 -0.58 13.73 11.85
C ASN A 54 0.91 14.00 12.11
N ASN A 55 1.21 14.95 12.99
CA ASN A 55 2.58 15.30 13.40
C ASN A 55 3.39 14.09 13.87
N HIS A 56 2.75 13.10 14.51
CA HIS A 56 3.43 11.89 14.96
C HIS A 56 3.85 10.98 13.80
N LEU A 57 2.99 10.80 12.80
CA LEU A 57 3.33 10.02 11.59
C LEU A 57 4.40 10.76 10.77
N ALA A 58 4.29 12.08 10.65
CA ALA A 58 5.27 12.91 9.96
C ALA A 58 6.65 12.86 10.63
N ASP A 59 6.70 12.84 11.97
CA ASP A 59 7.93 12.67 12.74
C ASP A 59 8.57 11.31 12.48
N ILE A 60 7.78 10.22 12.52
CA ILE A 60 8.24 8.86 12.22
C ILE A 60 8.80 8.80 10.78
N MET A 61 8.08 9.33 9.79
CA MET A 61 8.52 9.32 8.39
C MET A 61 9.82 10.10 8.20
N ARG A 62 9.95 11.27 8.83
CA ARG A 62 11.20 12.06 8.82
C ARG A 62 12.36 11.33 9.48
N ARG A 63 12.13 10.73 10.64
CA ARG A 63 13.15 9.99 11.39
C ARG A 63 13.67 8.79 10.61
N HIS A 64 12.80 8.11 9.87
CA HIS A 64 13.14 6.95 9.05
C HIS A 64 13.48 7.28 7.59
N ARG A 65 13.51 8.57 7.21
CA ARG A 65 13.79 9.05 5.85
C ARG A 65 12.91 8.40 4.77
N LEU A 66 11.66 8.12 5.09
CA LEU A 66 10.70 7.54 4.15
C LEU A 66 10.01 8.69 3.38
N PRO A 67 10.00 8.65 2.02
CA PRO A 67 9.49 9.78 1.24
C PRO A 67 7.96 9.83 1.18
N ALA A 68 7.26 8.72 1.44
CA ALA A 68 5.80 8.67 1.51
C ALA A 68 5.35 7.53 2.42
N THR A 69 4.09 7.56 2.85
CA THR A 69 3.47 6.46 3.58
C THR A 69 2.96 5.39 2.60
N ILE A 70 2.88 4.14 3.05
CA ILE A 70 2.25 3.08 2.26
C ILE A 70 0.78 3.42 1.93
N GLY A 71 0.09 4.17 2.79
CA GLY A 71 -1.29 4.58 2.56
C GLY A 71 -1.42 5.58 1.40
N GLU A 72 -0.52 6.56 1.26
CA GLU A 72 -0.51 7.46 0.10
C GLU A 72 -0.19 6.70 -1.19
N VAL A 73 0.77 5.79 -1.13
CA VAL A 73 1.16 4.97 -2.28
C VAL A 73 -0.02 4.08 -2.73
N VAL A 74 -0.70 3.44 -1.77
CA VAL A 74 -1.88 2.60 -2.06
C VAL A 74 -3.04 3.45 -2.58
N ASP A 75 -3.32 4.63 -2.02
CA ASP A 75 -4.39 5.49 -2.53
C ASP A 75 -4.08 5.98 -3.96
N TRP A 76 -2.82 6.31 -4.27
CA TRP A 76 -2.40 6.62 -5.64
C TRP A 76 -2.58 5.43 -6.58
N TYR A 77 -2.19 4.24 -6.15
CA TYR A 77 -2.37 2.99 -6.90
C TYR A 77 -3.86 2.70 -7.16
N CYS A 78 -4.71 2.76 -6.13
CA CYS A 78 -6.15 2.55 -6.25
C CYS A 78 -6.79 3.59 -7.19
N ARG A 79 -6.38 4.86 -7.12
CA ARG A 79 -6.87 5.88 -8.05
C ARG A 79 -6.42 5.60 -9.49
N ARG A 80 -5.20 5.11 -9.68
CA ARG A 80 -4.65 4.83 -11.02
C ARG A 80 -5.33 3.64 -11.70
N PHE A 81 -5.63 2.58 -10.96
CA PHE A 81 -6.11 1.30 -11.51
C PHE A 81 -7.61 1.06 -11.31
N TRP A 82 -8.18 1.48 -10.17
CA TRP A 82 -9.62 1.33 -9.85
C TRP A 82 -10.42 2.61 -10.03
N ASN A 83 -9.76 3.75 -10.31
CA ASN A 83 -10.38 5.08 -10.31
C ASN A 83 -11.13 5.39 -9.00
N ALA A 84 -10.72 4.74 -7.91
CA ALA A 84 -11.36 4.78 -6.60
C ALA A 84 -10.33 4.98 -5.49
N SER A 85 -10.76 5.51 -4.35
CA SER A 85 -9.87 5.66 -3.19
C SER A 85 -9.59 4.32 -2.51
N GLY A 86 -8.43 4.19 -1.86
CA GLY A 86 -8.05 2.94 -1.18
C GLY A 86 -9.08 2.46 -0.16
N ARG A 87 -9.72 3.41 0.54
CA ARG A 87 -10.84 3.14 1.46
C ARG A 87 -12.03 2.47 0.78
N ASP A 88 -12.35 2.88 -0.45
CA ASP A 88 -13.53 2.40 -1.19
C ASP A 88 -13.31 0.98 -1.71
N VAL A 89 -12.09 0.71 -2.19
CA VAL A 89 -11.63 -0.62 -2.63
C VAL A 89 -11.65 -1.62 -1.47
N VAL A 90 -11.13 -1.21 -0.30
CA VAL A 90 -11.06 -2.06 0.89
C VAL A 90 -12.43 -2.29 1.53
N ASN A 91 -13.37 -1.35 1.40
CA ASN A 91 -14.75 -1.54 1.85
C ASN A 91 -15.60 -2.36 0.87
N GLY A 92 -15.05 -2.76 -0.28
CA GLY A 92 -15.77 -3.54 -1.29
C GLY A 92 -16.85 -2.74 -2.03
N VAL A 93 -16.78 -1.40 -1.97
CA VAL A 93 -17.70 -0.50 -2.68
C VAL A 93 -17.25 -0.33 -4.13
N ALA A 94 -15.93 -0.37 -4.37
CA ALA A 94 -15.38 -0.23 -5.70
C ALA A 94 -15.63 -1.51 -6.54
N PRO A 95 -16.13 -1.38 -7.79
CA PRO A 95 -16.26 -2.51 -8.71
C PRO A 95 -14.87 -3.10 -8.98
N GLU A 96 -14.81 -4.42 -9.22
CA GLU A 96 -13.58 -5.10 -9.59
C GLU A 96 -12.95 -4.42 -10.82
N PRO A 97 -11.62 -4.22 -10.82
CA PRO A 97 -11.00 -3.48 -11.89
C PRO A 97 -11.11 -4.30 -13.18
N PRO A 98 -11.39 -3.69 -14.34
CA PRO A 98 -11.43 -4.40 -15.62
C PRO A 98 -10.06 -4.94 -16.04
N THR A 99 -8.98 -4.46 -15.43
CA THR A 99 -7.62 -4.79 -15.84
C THR A 99 -7.06 -5.93 -14.98
N GLY A 100 -7.41 -7.15 -15.38
CA GLY A 100 -6.69 -8.37 -15.02
C GLY A 100 -5.30 -8.46 -15.66
N GLU A 101 -4.50 -7.38 -15.62
CA GLU A 101 -3.08 -7.49 -15.95
C GLU A 101 -2.35 -8.08 -14.76
N ILE A 102 -2.42 -9.41 -14.68
CA ILE A 102 -1.39 -10.22 -14.05
C ILE A 102 -0.14 -9.97 -14.89
N PHE A 103 0.66 -8.97 -14.54
CA PHE A 103 2.04 -8.98 -14.99
C PHE A 103 2.69 -10.17 -14.29
N HIS A 104 2.61 -11.33 -14.94
CA HIS A 104 3.59 -12.38 -14.79
C HIS A 104 4.92 -11.66 -15.08
N SER A 105 5.59 -11.23 -14.02
CA SER A 105 7.00 -10.92 -14.16
C SER A 105 7.61 -12.29 -14.39
N ASP A 106 7.73 -12.65 -15.66
CA ASP A 106 8.76 -13.54 -16.12
C ASP A 106 10.05 -13.06 -15.46
N CYS A 107 10.46 -13.81 -14.44
CA CYS A 107 11.75 -13.66 -13.78
C CYS A 107 12.61 -14.78 -14.34
N GLU A 108 12.76 -14.85 -15.66
CA GLU A 108 13.89 -15.53 -16.24
C GLU A 108 15.15 -14.68 -16.02
N ASP A 109 16.15 -15.36 -15.45
CA ASP A 109 17.58 -15.04 -15.42
C ASP A 109 18.04 -13.76 -14.67
N ARG A 110 18.60 -13.97 -13.47
CA ARG A 110 20.05 -13.85 -13.21
C ARG A 110 20.38 -13.79 -11.72
N ALA A 111 20.89 -14.91 -11.22
CA ALA A 111 21.95 -14.98 -10.22
C ALA A 111 22.70 -16.29 -10.55
N ALA A 112 23.73 -16.24 -11.39
CA ALA A 112 25.12 -15.93 -11.04
C ALA A 112 25.66 -16.88 -9.97
#